data_AF-A0ABD5MHB6-F1
#
_entry.id   AF-A0ABD5MHB6-F1
#
_cell.length_a   1.000
_cell.length_b   1.000
_cell.length_c   1.000
_cell.angle_alpha   90.00
_cell.angle_beta   90.00
_cell.angle_gamma   90.00
#
_symmetry.space_group_name_H-M   'P 1'
#
loop_
_entity.id
_entity.type
_entity.pdbx_description
1 polymer ?
#
loop_
_entity_poly.entity_id
_entity_poly.type
_entity_poly.pdbx_seq_one_letter_code
_entity_poly.pdbx_strand_id
1 'polypeptide(L)'
;MSGTDTTNSDDPEMVQINLRLSRSFLEDIDETWKEEGFNSRSEFLRYVARDAVKHPGFSREGWKQIATVEHERRTGESESFSRAEILELMDHEGDGE
;
A
#
# COMPACT_ATOMS: atom_id res chain seq x y z
N MET A 1 -33.97 -14.55 -23.15
CA MET A 1 -32.83 -13.62 -23.10
C MET A 1 -31.59 -14.47 -22.89
N SER A 2 -30.62 -14.38 -23.79
CA SER A 2 -29.48 -15.30 -23.94
C SER A 2 -28.19 -14.65 -23.41
N GLY A 3 -27.35 -15.46 -22.77
CA GLY A 3 -25.91 -15.27 -22.57
C GLY A 3 -25.51 -14.32 -21.43
N THR A 4 -24.56 -14.61 -20.54
CA THR A 4 -23.52 -15.63 -20.58
C THR A 4 -22.99 -15.80 -19.14
N ASP A 5 -23.21 -16.97 -18.52
CA ASP A 5 -22.45 -17.39 -17.34
C ASP A 5 -21.06 -17.84 -17.81
N THR A 6 -20.15 -16.88 -17.97
CA THR A 6 -18.71 -17.17 -18.06
C THR A 6 -18.19 -17.37 -16.65
N THR A 7 -18.35 -18.57 -16.12
CA THR A 7 -17.53 -19.06 -15.00
C THR A 7 -16.13 -19.31 -15.55
N ASN A 8 -15.32 -18.25 -15.59
CA ASN A 8 -13.88 -18.38 -15.72
C ASN A 8 -13.39 -19.15 -14.50
N SER A 9 -12.92 -20.37 -14.72
CA SER A 9 -12.54 -21.35 -13.69
C SER A 9 -11.25 -21.01 -12.92
N ASP A 10 -10.65 -19.84 -13.16
CA ASP A 10 -9.47 -19.31 -12.45
C ASP A 10 -9.76 -18.05 -11.64
N ASP A 11 -11.01 -17.58 -11.59
CA ASP A 11 -11.35 -16.39 -10.79
C ASP A 11 -11.35 -16.78 -9.29
N PRO A 12 -10.61 -16.07 -8.42
CA PRO A 12 -10.50 -16.42 -7.02
C PRO A 12 -11.87 -16.47 -6.34
N GLU A 13 -12.05 -17.41 -5.42
CA GLU A 13 -13.30 -17.54 -4.68
C GLU A 13 -13.64 -16.24 -3.95
N MET A 14 -14.78 -15.65 -4.31
CA MET A 14 -15.24 -14.38 -3.75
C MET A 14 -16.24 -14.64 -2.62
N VAL A 15 -15.93 -14.18 -1.41
CA VAL A 15 -16.86 -14.20 -0.28
C VAL A 15 -17.51 -12.83 -0.10
N GLN A 16 -18.83 -12.80 0.04
CA GLN A 16 -19.57 -11.58 0.30
C GLN A 16 -19.54 -11.21 1.79
N ILE A 17 -19.22 -9.95 2.09
CA ILE A 17 -19.28 -9.38 3.44
C ILE A 17 -20.35 -8.28 3.50
N ASN A 18 -20.96 -8.12 4.67
CA ASN A 18 -21.90 -7.03 4.94
C ASN A 18 -21.22 -5.96 5.80
N LEU A 19 -21.26 -4.70 5.34
CA LEU A 19 -20.64 -3.54 5.99
C LEU A 19 -21.72 -2.52 6.33
N ARG A 20 -21.62 -1.88 7.51
CA ARG A 20 -22.47 -0.75 7.89
C ARG A 20 -21.64 0.54 7.85
N LEU A 21 -22.11 1.51 7.09
CA LEU A 21 -21.46 2.81 6.92
C LEU A 21 -22.46 3.93 7.22
N SER A 22 -21.96 5.11 7.60
CA SER A 22 -22.81 6.30 7.63
C SER A 22 -23.18 6.71 6.20
N ARG A 23 -24.30 7.43 6.05
CA ARG A 23 -24.74 7.91 4.74
C ARG A 23 -23.72 8.88 4.14
N SER A 24 -23.24 9.84 4.94
CA SER A 24 -22.24 10.82 4.48
C SER A 24 -20.98 10.15 3.96
N PHE A 25 -20.48 9.14 4.67
CA PHE A 25 -19.28 8.44 4.23
C PHE A 25 -19.50 7.60 2.97
N LEU A 26 -20.71 7.07 2.77
CA LEU A 26 -21.05 6.41 1.51
C LEU A 26 -21.06 7.39 0.33
N GLU A 27 -21.52 8.63 0.54
CA GLU A 27 -21.49 9.70 -0.45
C GLU A 27 -20.04 10.06 -0.82
N ASP A 28 -19.16 10.23 0.17
CA ASP A 28 -17.73 10.48 -0.04
C ASP A 28 -17.06 9.35 -0.84
N ILE A 29 -17.38 8.09 -0.53
CA ILE A 29 -16.89 6.93 -1.27
C ILE A 29 -17.37 7.00 -2.73
N ASP A 30 -18.65 7.35 -2.93
CA ASP A 30 -19.28 7.40 -4.25
C ASP A 30 -18.74 8.47 -5.20
N GLU A 31 -18.26 9.58 -4.63
CA GLU A 31 -17.49 10.59 -5.34
C GLU A 31 -16.09 10.06 -5.66
N THR A 32 -15.38 9.59 -4.63
CA THR A 32 -13.99 9.14 -4.73
C THR A 32 -13.78 8.04 -5.78
N TRP A 33 -14.57 6.96 -5.77
CA TRP A 33 -14.31 5.85 -6.70
C TRP A 33 -14.49 6.23 -8.17
N LYS A 34 -15.39 7.20 -8.45
CA LYS A 34 -15.63 7.70 -9.80
C LYS A 34 -14.51 8.62 -10.26
N GLU A 35 -14.05 9.50 -9.39
CA GLU A 35 -12.93 10.40 -9.66
C GLU A 35 -11.64 9.62 -9.93
N GLU A 36 -11.40 8.56 -9.16
CA GLU A 36 -10.28 7.63 -9.32
C GLU A 36 -10.47 6.65 -10.50
N GLY A 37 -11.62 6.68 -11.19
CA GLY A 37 -11.86 5.93 -12.43
C GLY A 37 -12.07 4.42 -12.26
N PHE A 38 -12.49 3.95 -11.09
CA PHE A 38 -12.80 2.53 -10.88
C PHE A 38 -14.07 2.11 -11.65
N ASN A 39 -14.16 0.85 -12.05
CA ASN A 39 -15.34 0.36 -12.79
C ASN A 39 -16.57 0.18 -11.88
N SER A 40 -16.34 0.00 -10.57
CA SER A 40 -17.41 -0.14 -9.58
C SER A 40 -16.96 0.22 -8.18
N ARG A 41 -17.93 0.61 -7.34
CA ARG A 41 -17.73 0.83 -5.90
C ARG A 41 -17.13 -0.41 -5.20
N SER A 42 -17.59 -1.60 -5.54
CA SER A 42 -17.10 -2.84 -4.94
C SER A 42 -15.66 -3.16 -5.33
N GLU A 43 -15.19 -2.71 -6.49
CA GLU A 43 -13.79 -2.82 -6.88
C GLU A 43 -12.92 -1.86 -6.08
N PHE A 44 -13.34 -0.59 -5.95
CA PHE A 44 -12.67 0.40 -5.12
C PHE A 44 -12.55 -0.05 -3.66
N LEU A 45 -13.64 -0.51 -3.06
CA LEU A 45 -13.61 -0.99 -1.67
C LEU A 45 -12.70 -2.20 -1.47
N ARG A 46 -12.63 -3.11 -2.45
CA ARG A 46 -11.68 -4.24 -2.42
C ARG A 46 -10.24 -3.77 -2.57
N TYR A 47 -9.98 -2.80 -3.44
CA TYR A 47 -8.66 -2.19 -3.60
C TYR A 47 -8.18 -1.55 -2.30
N VAL A 48 -8.99 -0.67 -1.70
CA VAL A 48 -8.65 0.00 -0.43
C VAL A 48 -8.45 -1.01 0.70
N ALA A 49 -9.33 -2.02 0.81
CA ALA A 49 -9.18 -3.05 1.83
C ALA A 49 -7.90 -3.88 1.63
N ARG A 50 -7.55 -4.22 0.39
CA ARG A 50 -6.31 -4.93 0.08
C ARG A 50 -5.09 -4.07 0.40
N ASP A 51 -5.11 -2.80 -0.01
CA ASP A 51 -4.03 -1.86 0.25
C ASP A 51 -3.80 -1.67 1.76
N ALA A 52 -4.85 -1.42 2.53
CA ALA A 52 -4.75 -1.31 3.99
C ALA A 52 -4.17 -2.57 4.67
N VAL A 53 -4.38 -3.76 4.10
CA VAL A 53 -3.86 -5.04 4.64
C VAL A 53 -2.45 -5.35 4.14
N LYS A 54 -2.15 -5.06 2.87
CA LYS A 54 -0.87 -5.43 2.21
C LYS A 54 0.19 -4.33 2.31
N HIS A 55 -0.26 -3.09 2.40
CA HIS A 55 0.52 -1.87 2.50
C HIS A 55 -0.09 -0.99 3.59
N PRO A 56 -0.18 -1.47 4.85
CA PRO A 56 -0.72 -0.66 5.94
C PRO A 56 0.06 0.66 5.95
N GLY A 57 -0.65 1.77 5.71
CA GLY A 57 -0.03 3.09 5.47
C GLY A 57 1.05 3.40 6.52
N PHE A 58 2.05 4.18 6.11
CA PHE A 58 3.28 4.46 6.88
C PHE A 58 3.08 4.28 8.39
N SER A 59 3.58 3.15 8.90
CA SER A 59 3.32 2.76 10.28
C SER A 59 3.83 3.84 11.23
N ARG A 60 3.36 3.85 12.48
CA ARG A 60 3.94 4.72 13.51
C ARG A 60 5.47 4.56 13.60
N GLU A 61 5.98 3.35 13.36
CA GLU A 61 7.43 3.10 13.26
C GLU A 61 8.04 3.78 12.03
N GLY A 62 7.39 3.73 10.86
CA GLY A 62 7.84 4.48 9.69
C GLY A 62 7.88 6.00 9.92
N TRP A 63 6.89 6.56 10.64
CA TRP A 63 6.91 7.96 11.06
C TRP A 63 8.05 8.27 12.04
N LYS A 64 8.33 7.37 12.99
CA LYS A 64 9.48 7.52 13.89
C LYS A 64 10.79 7.48 13.12
N GLN A 65 10.95 6.57 12.16
CA GLN A 65 12.15 6.50 11.33
C GLN A 65 12.39 7.79 10.56
N ILE A 66 11.35 8.34 9.90
CA ILE A 66 11.46 9.62 9.21
C ILE A 66 11.84 10.75 10.18
N ALA A 67 11.21 10.79 11.36
CA ALA A 67 11.50 11.81 12.37
C ALA A 67 12.92 11.69 12.94
N THR A 68 13.41 10.46 13.16
CA THR A 68 14.79 10.18 13.60
C THR A 68 15.79 10.64 12.55
N VAL A 69 15.64 10.21 11.29
CA VAL A 69 16.56 10.59 10.20
C VAL A 69 16.58 12.10 9.99
N GLU A 70 15.42 12.79 10.05
CA GLU A 70 15.39 14.25 9.93
C GLU A 70 16.00 14.95 11.15
N HIS A 71 15.86 14.39 12.36
CA HIS A 71 16.51 14.91 13.55
C HIS A 71 18.03 14.79 13.45
N GLU A 72 18.53 13.59 13.12
CA GLU A 72 19.95 13.29 12.91
C GLU A 72 20.55 14.21 11.84
N ARG A 73 19.80 14.47 10.75
CA ARG A 73 20.23 15.40 9.69
C ARG A 73 20.35 16.84 10.18
N ARG A 74 19.50 17.28 11.11
CA ARG A 74 19.53 18.63 11.69
C ARG A 74 20.59 18.78 12.78
N THR A 75 20.85 17.73 13.55
CA THR A 75 21.87 17.71 14.62
C THR A 75 23.27 17.42 14.08
N GLY A 76 23.39 17.01 12.81
CA GLY A 76 24.66 16.61 12.21
C GLY A 76 25.10 15.21 12.64
N GLU A 77 24.19 14.44 13.23
CA GLU A 77 24.40 13.04 13.64
C GLU A 77 24.03 12.06 12.52
N SER A 78 23.51 12.54 11.39
CA SER A 78 23.21 11.69 10.24
C SER A 78 24.48 11.21 9.56
N GLU A 79 24.64 9.90 9.46
CA GLU A 79 25.63 9.29 8.57
C GLU A 79 25.14 9.37 7.12
N SER A 80 26.02 9.80 6.22
CA SER A 80 25.75 9.81 4.79
C SER A 80 26.82 8.98 4.09
N PHE A 81 26.40 8.10 3.21
CA PHE A 81 27.29 7.26 2.43
C PHE A 81 27.22 7.67 0.97
N SER A 82 28.38 7.80 0.34
CA SER A 82 28.46 7.89 -1.11
C SER A 82 28.11 6.55 -1.75
N ARG A 83 27.69 6.60 -3.01
CA ARG A 83 27.39 5.39 -3.78
C ARG A 83 28.59 4.44 -3.88
N ALA A 84 29.82 4.97 -3.95
CA ALA A 84 31.02 4.16 -4.04
C ALA A 84 31.28 3.37 -2.75
N GLU A 85 31.12 4.01 -1.58
CA GLU A 85 31.27 3.38 -0.26
C GLU A 85 30.23 2.26 -0.05
N ILE A 86 28.97 2.48 -0.46
CA ILE A 86 27.92 1.44 -0.37
C ILE A 86 28.29 0.22 -1.23
N LEU A 87 28.80 0.42 -2.44
CA LEU A 87 29.20 -0.69 -3.31
C LEU A 87 30.39 -1.47 -2.74
N GLU A 88 31.36 -0.77 -2.15
CA GLU A 88 32.50 -1.40 -1.48
C GLU A 88 32.07 -2.23 -0.25
N LEU A 89 31.10 -1.75 0.53
CA LEU A 89 30.51 -2.49 1.65
C LEU A 89 29.73 -3.73 1.19
N MET A 90 28.95 -3.62 0.11
CA MET A 90 28.19 -4.75 -0.43
C MET A 90 29.08 -5.84 -1.03
N ASP A 91 30.19 -5.46 -1.66
CA ASP A 91 31.18 -6.41 -2.18
C ASP A 91 31.89 -7.14 -1.01
N HIS A 92 32.11 -6.46 0.12
CA HIS A 92 32.80 -7.04 1.28
C HIS A 92 31.92 -7.98 2.15
N GLU A 93 30.59 -7.87 2.06
CA GLU A 93 29.63 -8.80 2.70
C GLU A 93 29.44 -10.12 1.93
N GLY A 94 29.91 -10.20 0.68
CA GLY A 94 29.86 -11.42 -0.14
C GLY A 94 30.93 -12.48 0.18
N ASP A 95 31.94 -12.12 0.98
CA ASP A 95 33.16 -12.93 1.20
C ASP A 95 33.20 -13.61 2.59
N GLY A 96 32.08 -13.65 3.31
CA GLY A 96 31.93 -14.35 4.59
C GLY A 96 31.17 -15.67 4.45
N GLU A 97 31.91 -16.76 4.20
CA GLU A 97 31.45 -18.16 4.32
C GLU A 97 31.16 -18.57 5.78
#